data_AF-A0A3N4KKL9-F1
#
_entry.id   AF-A0A3N4KKL9-F1
#
_cell.length_a   1.000
_cell.length_b   1.000
_cell.length_c   1.000
_cell.angle_alpha   90.00
_cell.angle_beta   90.00
_cell.angle_gamma   90.00
#
_symmetry.space_group_name_H-M   'P 1'
#
loop_
_entity.id
_entity.type
_entity.pdbx_description
1 polymer ?
#
loop_
_entity_poly.entity_id
_entity_poly.type
_entity_poly.pdbx_seq_one_letter_code
_entity_poly.pdbx_strand_id
1 'polypeptide(L)'
;ETSETPTVWMWVLTFVAGISGLLFGYDTGVISGALVVIGSDLGPAELSNQQKEFITAATSLGALLAGIVAGALADQIGRKWVVAIADVVFIIGAIMQALSGSVWLMVAGRFVIGIGVGLASLIVPLYLAELSPANYRGRMIIINVLFITFGQVVAYAIGAGLTHVHGGWR
;
A
#
# COMPACT_ATOMS: atom_id res chain seq x y z
N GLU A 1 -0.97 30.26 -25.03
CA GLU A 1 -1.00 29.21 -24.00
C GLU A 1 -0.06 28.11 -24.45
N THR A 2 1.18 28.14 -23.99
CA THR A 2 2.19 27.14 -24.37
C THR A 2 1.78 25.81 -23.76
N SER A 3 1.32 24.89 -24.60
CA SER A 3 1.05 23.50 -24.21
C SER A 3 2.38 22.84 -23.86
N GLU A 4 2.84 23.03 -22.62
CA GLU A 4 4.03 22.37 -22.12
C GLU A 4 3.78 20.87 -22.16
N THR A 5 4.44 20.21 -23.11
CA THR A 5 4.43 18.77 -23.23
C THR A 5 5.21 18.20 -22.05
N PRO A 6 4.71 17.14 -21.39
CA PRO A 6 5.38 16.57 -20.24
C PRO A 6 6.76 16.07 -20.64
N THR A 7 7.78 16.54 -19.93
CA THR A 7 9.16 16.09 -20.16
C THR A 7 9.31 14.62 -19.77
N VAL A 8 10.27 13.90 -20.38
CA VAL A 8 10.60 12.50 -20.03
C VAL A 8 10.79 12.32 -18.52
N TRP A 9 11.40 13.30 -17.85
CA TRP A 9 11.57 13.31 -16.39
C TRP A 9 10.25 13.27 -15.60
N MET A 10 9.19 13.92 -16.07
CA MET A 10 7.88 13.87 -15.42
C MET A 10 7.27 12.47 -15.53
N TRP A 11 7.46 11.79 -16.65
CA TRP A 11 7.05 10.40 -16.81
C TRP A 11 7.80 9.49 -15.86
N VAL A 12 9.13 9.61 -15.77
CA VAL A 12 9.95 8.84 -14.82
C VAL A 12 9.47 9.05 -13.38
N LEU A 13 9.26 10.31 -12.96
CA LEU A 13 8.73 10.61 -11.63
C LEU A 13 7.33 10.04 -11.41
N THR A 14 6.48 10.05 -12.43
CA THR A 14 5.15 9.44 -12.37
C THR A 14 5.22 7.93 -12.16
N PHE A 15 6.12 7.25 -12.88
CA PHE A 15 6.36 5.81 -12.72
C PHE A 15 6.91 5.48 -11.33
N VAL A 16 7.89 6.25 -10.84
CA VAL A 16 8.49 6.05 -9.50
C VAL A 16 7.45 6.28 -8.40
N ALA A 17 6.67 7.37 -8.47
CA ALA A 17 5.59 7.61 -7.53
C ALA A 17 4.49 6.53 -7.61
N GLY A 18 4.24 6.00 -8.82
CA GLY A 18 3.34 4.87 -9.06
C GLY A 18 3.76 3.58 -8.37
N ILE A 19 5.04 3.39 -8.04
CA ILE A 19 5.50 2.23 -7.24
C ILE A 19 4.83 2.24 -5.86
N SER A 20 4.68 3.41 -5.24
CA SER A 20 3.97 3.53 -3.96
C SER A 20 2.49 3.16 -4.10
N GLY A 21 1.85 3.57 -5.21
CA GLY A 21 0.52 3.11 -5.59
C GLY A 21 0.44 1.59 -5.78
N LEU A 22 1.43 0.99 -6.43
CA LEU A 22 1.53 -0.47 -6.59
C LEU A 22 1.64 -1.18 -5.24
N LEU A 23 2.48 -0.70 -4.33
CA LEU A 23 2.63 -1.26 -2.97
C LEU A 23 1.32 -1.19 -2.20
N PHE A 24 0.61 -0.06 -2.28
CA PHE A 24 -0.72 0.07 -1.70
C PHE A 24 -1.69 -0.97 -2.27
N GLY A 25 -1.76 -1.08 -3.61
CA GLY A 25 -2.59 -2.08 -4.28
C GLY A 25 -2.24 -3.50 -3.86
N TYR A 26 -0.96 -3.83 -3.87
CA TYR A 26 -0.44 -5.14 -3.49
C TYR A 26 -0.87 -5.53 -2.07
N ASP A 27 -0.70 -4.65 -1.09
CA ASP A 27 -1.07 -4.98 0.30
C ASP A 27 -2.57 -5.21 0.49
N THR A 28 -3.41 -4.43 -0.21
CA THR A 28 -4.87 -4.64 -0.17
C THR A 28 -5.29 -5.95 -0.82
N GLY A 29 -4.56 -6.42 -1.84
CA GLY A 29 -4.84 -7.69 -2.52
C GLY A 29 -4.33 -8.91 -1.76
N VAL A 30 -3.09 -8.85 -1.26
CA VAL A 30 -2.39 -10.02 -0.70
C VAL A 30 -3.09 -10.56 0.55
N ILE A 31 -3.70 -9.69 1.35
CA ILE A 31 -4.38 -10.10 2.59
C ILE A 31 -5.59 -10.99 2.33
N SER A 32 -6.32 -10.74 1.25
CA SER A 32 -7.50 -11.51 0.90
C SER A 32 -7.13 -12.96 0.54
N GLY A 33 -5.97 -13.17 -0.10
CA GLY A 33 -5.43 -14.51 -0.35
C GLY A 33 -4.83 -15.13 0.92
N ALA A 34 -4.04 -14.36 1.67
CA ALA A 34 -3.35 -14.83 2.87
C ALA A 34 -4.33 -15.32 3.95
N LEU A 35 -5.44 -14.61 4.22
CA LEU A 35 -6.43 -15.00 5.24
C LEU A 35 -7.16 -16.32 4.93
N VAL A 36 -7.10 -16.79 3.68
CA VAL A 36 -7.64 -18.09 3.26
C VAL A 36 -6.62 -19.20 3.51
N VAL A 37 -5.32 -18.92 3.33
CA VAL A 37 -4.24 -19.92 3.34
C VAL A 37 -3.50 -20.02 4.68
N ILE A 38 -3.50 -18.96 5.51
CA ILE A 38 -2.79 -18.89 6.80
C ILE A 38 -3.10 -20.09 7.72
N GLY A 39 -4.34 -20.60 7.71
CA GLY A 39 -4.75 -21.73 8.54
C GLY A 39 -4.42 -21.52 10.02
N SER A 40 -3.61 -22.43 10.58
CA SER A 40 -3.10 -22.40 11.96
C SER A 40 -1.65 -21.88 12.08
N ASP A 41 -1.09 -21.19 11.08
CA ASP A 41 0.31 -20.75 11.17
C ASP A 41 0.54 -19.58 12.15
N LEU A 42 -0.54 -18.93 12.62
CA LEU A 42 -0.50 -17.83 13.59
C LEU A 42 -0.87 -18.26 15.03
N GLY A 43 -1.01 -19.55 15.30
CA GLY A 43 -1.33 -20.07 16.63
C GLY A 43 -1.75 -21.55 16.63
N PRO A 44 -2.11 -22.14 17.79
CA PRO A 44 -2.45 -23.56 17.89
C PRO A 44 -3.79 -23.94 17.21
N ALA A 45 -4.58 -22.96 16.76
CA ALA A 45 -5.89 -23.16 16.15
C ALA A 45 -6.03 -22.29 14.89
N GLU A 46 -6.93 -22.68 13.99
CA GLU A 46 -7.30 -21.87 12.83
C GLU A 46 -7.83 -20.50 13.24
N LEU A 47 -7.60 -19.48 12.40
CA LEU A 47 -8.10 -18.13 12.68
C LEU A 47 -9.62 -18.09 12.75
N SER A 48 -10.13 -17.57 13.86
CA SER A 48 -11.54 -17.24 14.00
C SER A 48 -11.93 -16.05 13.10
N ASN A 49 -13.21 -15.95 12.73
CA ASN A 49 -13.71 -14.82 11.93
C ASN A 49 -13.41 -13.48 12.59
N GLN A 50 -13.54 -13.40 13.92
CA GLN A 50 -13.20 -12.19 14.69
C GLN A 50 -11.72 -11.81 14.51
N GLN A 51 -10.80 -12.78 14.53
CA GLN A 51 -9.37 -12.50 14.34
C GLN A 51 -9.08 -12.00 12.92
N LYS A 52 -9.72 -12.60 11.90
CA LYS A 52 -9.61 -12.13 10.52
C LYS A 52 -10.13 -10.70 10.37
N GLU A 53 -11.26 -10.38 11.00
CA GLU A 53 -11.83 -9.02 11.05
C GLU A 53 -10.89 -8.03 11.76
N PHE A 54 -10.27 -8.39 12.88
CA PHE A 54 -9.31 -7.53 13.55
C PHE A 54 -8.07 -7.25 12.68
N ILE A 55 -7.55 -8.26 11.98
CA ILE A 55 -6.41 -8.12 11.06
C ILE A 55 -6.74 -7.16 9.91
N THR A 56 -7.93 -7.28 9.31
CA THR A 56 -8.34 -6.40 8.20
C THR A 56 -8.67 -4.98 8.69
N ALA A 57 -9.37 -4.84 9.81
CA ALA A 57 -9.76 -3.55 10.37
C ALA A 57 -8.56 -2.72 10.87
N ALA A 58 -7.50 -3.37 11.35
CA ALA A 58 -6.29 -2.68 11.81
C ALA A 58 -5.63 -1.83 10.71
N THR A 59 -5.62 -2.31 9.47
CA THR A 59 -5.13 -1.55 8.30
C THR A 59 -5.95 -0.28 8.10
N SER A 60 -7.29 -0.39 8.13
CA SER A 60 -8.19 0.75 7.97
C SER A 60 -8.02 1.77 9.09
N LEU A 61 -7.82 1.33 10.34
CA LEU A 61 -7.56 2.21 11.47
C LEU A 61 -6.23 2.96 11.31
N GLY A 62 -5.16 2.26 10.93
CA GLY A 62 -3.87 2.88 10.64
C GLY A 62 -3.96 3.92 9.52
N ALA A 63 -4.69 3.60 8.45
CA ALA A 63 -4.91 4.49 7.32
C ALA A 63 -5.71 5.73 7.70
N LEU A 64 -6.75 5.58 8.53
CA LEU A 64 -7.54 6.70 9.03
C LEU A 64 -6.67 7.68 9.83
N LEU A 65 -5.91 7.17 10.80
CA LEU A 65 -5.06 8.00 11.65
C LEU A 65 -3.96 8.70 10.85
N ALA A 66 -3.32 7.98 9.93
CA ALA A 66 -2.29 8.53 9.07
C ALA A 66 -2.85 9.56 8.08
N GLY A 67 -4.05 9.35 7.53
CA GLY A 67 -4.69 10.28 6.61
C GLY A 67 -4.97 11.65 7.23
N ILE A 68 -5.33 11.71 8.52
CA ILE A 68 -5.56 12.96 9.25
C ILE A 68 -4.28 13.81 9.32
N VAL A 69 -3.13 13.16 9.52
CA VAL A 69 -1.83 13.85 9.67
C VAL A 69 -1.06 13.99 8.35
N ALA A 70 -1.43 13.24 7.31
CA ALA A 70 -0.71 13.17 6.04
C ALA A 70 -0.53 14.54 5.39
N GLY A 71 -1.61 15.35 5.34
CA GLY A 71 -1.57 16.69 4.74
C GLY A 71 -0.61 17.63 5.48
N ALA A 72 -0.76 17.74 6.81
CA ALA A 72 0.11 18.57 7.63
C ALA A 72 1.58 18.15 7.56
N LEU A 73 1.84 16.83 7.52
CA LEU A 73 3.18 16.30 7.36
C LEU A 73 3.77 16.67 5.99
N ALA A 74 2.98 16.55 4.92
CA ALA A 74 3.42 16.89 3.57
C ALA A 74 3.70 18.37 3.37
N ASP A 75 3.00 19.24 4.08
CA ASP A 75 3.28 20.67 4.08
C ASP A 75 4.58 21.03 4.83
N GLN A 76 4.93 20.28 5.87
CA GLN A 76 6.13 20.53 6.68
C GLN A 76 7.41 19.98 6.04
N ILE A 77 7.41 18.71 5.63
CA ILE A 77 8.62 18.03 5.13
C ILE A 77 8.62 17.84 3.61
N GLY A 78 7.53 18.19 2.92
CA GLY A 78 7.40 18.05 1.48
C GLY A 78 6.90 16.67 1.05
N ARG A 79 6.16 16.65 -0.06
CA ARG A 79 5.40 15.48 -0.55
C ARG A 79 6.31 14.30 -0.88
N LYS A 80 7.46 14.56 -1.53
CA LYS A 80 8.43 13.51 -1.90
C LYS A 80 8.92 12.70 -0.69
N TRP A 81 9.11 13.35 0.45
CA TRP A 81 9.63 12.71 1.66
C TRP A 81 8.53 11.94 2.37
N VAL A 82 7.29 12.41 2.33
CA VAL A 82 6.15 11.65 2.86
C VAL A 82 5.90 10.38 2.06
N VAL A 83 6.02 10.41 0.73
CA VAL A 83 5.95 9.19 -0.09
C VAL A 83 7.07 8.21 0.30
N ALA A 84 8.30 8.68 0.42
CA ALA A 84 9.43 7.83 0.84
C ALA A 84 9.22 7.23 2.24
N ILE A 85 8.67 8.00 3.19
CA ILE A 85 8.32 7.48 4.53
C ILE A 85 7.24 6.42 4.42
N ALA A 86 6.21 6.62 3.59
CA ALA A 86 5.18 5.62 3.36
C ALA A 86 5.76 4.30 2.84
N ASP A 87 6.70 4.37 1.89
CA ASP A 87 7.38 3.20 1.33
C ASP A 87 8.23 2.46 2.39
N VAL A 88 8.93 3.20 3.26
CA VAL A 88 9.67 2.60 4.40
C VAL A 88 8.71 1.92 5.38
N VAL A 89 7.57 2.56 5.67
CA VAL A 89 6.53 2.00 6.54
C VAL A 89 5.91 0.73 5.94
N PHE A 90 5.69 0.68 4.63
CA PHE A 90 5.26 -0.53 3.92
C PHE A 90 6.28 -1.66 4.10
N ILE A 91 7.57 -1.40 3.94
CA ILE A 91 8.64 -2.39 4.12
C ILE A 91 8.64 -2.93 5.55
N ILE A 92 8.59 -2.04 6.55
CA ILE A 92 8.57 -2.45 7.96
C ILE A 92 7.36 -3.32 8.26
N GLY A 93 6.17 -2.88 7.84
CA GLY A 93 4.94 -3.63 8.06
C GLY A 93 4.91 -4.97 7.33
N ALA A 94 5.50 -5.06 6.13
CA ALA A 94 5.64 -6.31 5.39
C ALA A 94 6.58 -7.29 6.12
N ILE A 95 7.74 -6.82 6.60
CA ILE A 95 8.67 -7.64 7.39
C ILE A 95 8.01 -8.15 8.68
N MET A 96 7.25 -7.30 9.39
CA MET A 96 6.52 -7.71 10.58
C MET A 96 5.50 -8.83 10.30
N GLN A 97 4.82 -8.78 9.16
CA GLN A 97 3.86 -9.80 8.75
C GLN A 97 4.54 -11.10 8.31
N ALA A 98 5.62 -11.02 7.52
CA ALA A 98 6.39 -12.18 7.09
C ALA A 98 6.98 -12.95 8.29
N LEU A 99 7.40 -12.24 9.34
CA LEU A 99 7.93 -12.81 10.58
C LEU A 99 6.85 -13.12 11.62
N SER A 100 5.57 -12.89 11.31
CA SER A 100 4.51 -13.08 12.29
C SER A 100 4.35 -14.56 12.66
N GLY A 101 4.35 -14.85 13.96
CA GLY A 101 4.02 -16.16 14.52
C GLY A 101 2.79 -16.11 15.44
N SER A 102 2.17 -14.94 15.55
CA SER A 102 0.99 -14.71 16.37
C SER A 102 0.04 -13.73 15.68
N VAL A 103 -1.27 -13.90 15.92
CA VAL A 103 -2.31 -13.01 15.40
C VAL A 103 -2.05 -11.55 15.78
N TRP A 104 -1.57 -11.28 16.99
CA TRP A 104 -1.31 -9.91 17.44
C TRP A 104 -0.14 -9.24 16.72
N LEU A 105 0.91 -10.00 16.38
CA LEU A 105 2.01 -9.46 15.58
C LEU A 105 1.58 -9.19 14.13
N MET A 106 0.71 -10.05 13.58
CA MET A 106 0.07 -9.82 12.28
C MET A 106 -0.80 -8.54 12.30
N VAL A 107 -1.63 -8.36 13.33
CA VAL A 107 -2.45 -7.16 13.53
C VAL A 107 -1.58 -5.90 13.65
N ALA A 108 -0.48 -5.97 14.40
CA ALA A 108 0.46 -4.85 14.52
C ALA A 108 1.12 -4.51 13.18
N GLY A 109 1.56 -5.52 12.41
CA GLY A 109 2.11 -5.33 11.08
C GLY A 109 1.10 -4.70 10.11
N ARG A 110 -0.17 -5.11 10.20
CA ARG A 110 -1.29 -4.54 9.42
C ARG A 110 -1.57 -3.09 9.77
N PHE A 111 -1.56 -2.76 11.06
CA PHE A 111 -1.69 -1.38 11.51
C PHE A 111 -0.56 -0.50 10.97
N VAL A 112 0.69 -0.98 11.01
CA VAL A 112 1.86 -0.28 10.45
C VAL A 112 1.70 -0.09 8.95
N ILE A 113 1.33 -1.12 8.19
CA ILE A 113 1.06 -0.93 6.75
C ILE A 113 -0.09 0.05 6.53
N GLY A 114 -1.14 0.00 7.35
CA GLY A 114 -2.24 0.96 7.32
C GLY A 114 -1.76 2.40 7.36
N ILE A 115 -0.75 2.71 8.19
CA ILE A 115 -0.14 4.05 8.21
C ILE A 115 0.46 4.41 6.85
N GLY A 116 1.23 3.49 6.25
CA GLY A 116 1.80 3.67 4.89
C GLY A 116 0.72 3.90 3.84
N VAL A 117 -0.37 3.12 3.88
CA VAL A 117 -1.55 3.27 3.00
C VAL A 117 -2.18 4.65 3.15
N GLY A 118 -2.40 5.12 4.39
CA GLY A 118 -3.00 6.43 4.64
C GLY A 118 -2.14 7.58 4.11
N LEU A 119 -0.82 7.50 4.30
CA LEU A 119 0.11 8.50 3.76
C LEU A 119 0.16 8.47 2.22
N ALA A 120 0.31 7.30 1.63
CA ALA A 120 0.45 7.15 0.18
C ALA A 120 -0.83 7.52 -0.58
N SER A 121 -2.01 7.11 -0.07
CA SER A 121 -3.30 7.33 -0.73
C SER A 121 -3.66 8.81 -0.92
N LEU A 122 -3.21 9.67 0.00
CA LEU A 122 -3.42 11.12 -0.09
C LEU A 122 -2.28 11.82 -0.85
N ILE A 123 -1.02 11.48 -0.53
CA ILE A 123 0.13 12.26 -0.99
C ILE A 123 0.57 11.92 -2.40
N VAL A 124 0.47 10.66 -2.83
CA VAL A 124 0.88 10.27 -4.19
C VAL A 124 0.07 10.99 -5.27
N PRO A 125 -1.28 10.98 -5.26
CA PRO A 125 -2.05 11.71 -6.27
C PRO A 125 -1.84 13.23 -6.16
N LEU A 126 -1.63 13.77 -4.95
CA LEU A 126 -1.32 15.18 -4.74
C LEU A 126 0.03 15.56 -5.37
N TYR A 127 1.07 14.74 -5.13
CA TYR A 127 2.40 14.93 -5.68
C TYR A 127 2.39 14.91 -7.21
N LEU A 128 1.69 13.94 -7.81
CA LEU A 128 1.50 13.87 -9.25
C LEU A 128 0.73 15.09 -9.77
N ALA A 129 -0.29 15.52 -9.04
CA ALA A 129 -1.05 16.70 -9.41
C ALA A 129 -0.19 17.97 -9.42
N GLU A 130 0.67 18.17 -8.42
CA GLU A 130 1.58 19.31 -8.33
C GLU A 130 2.67 19.30 -9.41
N LEU A 131 3.14 18.12 -9.82
CA LEU A 131 4.17 17.98 -10.85
C LEU A 131 3.61 18.13 -12.28
N SER A 132 2.33 17.82 -12.47
CA SER A 132 1.73 17.72 -13.79
C SER A 132 1.39 19.08 -14.41
N PRO A 133 1.64 19.27 -15.72
CA PRO A 133 1.02 20.35 -16.48
C PRO A 133 -0.52 20.22 -16.43
N ALA A 134 -1.23 21.35 -16.42
CA ALA A 134 -2.69 21.39 -16.26
C ALA A 134 -3.44 20.43 -17.22
N ASN A 135 -2.98 20.33 -18.46
CA ASN A 135 -3.58 19.49 -19.52
C ASN A 135 -3.35 17.99 -19.34
N TYR A 136 -2.36 17.58 -18.54
CA TYR A 136 -1.95 16.17 -18.36
C TYR A 136 -2.19 15.64 -16.93
N ARG A 137 -2.59 16.52 -16.00
CA ARG A 137 -2.82 16.18 -14.59
C ARG A 137 -3.71 14.96 -14.40
N GLY A 138 -4.83 14.90 -15.11
CA GLY A 138 -5.74 13.75 -15.04
C GLY A 138 -5.07 12.44 -15.49
N ARG A 139 -4.24 12.48 -16.54
CA ARG A 139 -3.56 11.29 -17.07
C ARG A 139 -2.53 10.74 -16.09
N MET A 140 -1.73 11.62 -15.46
CA MET A 140 -0.73 11.18 -14.48
C MET A 140 -1.38 10.59 -13.22
N ILE A 141 -2.48 11.18 -12.74
CA ILE A 141 -3.25 10.62 -11.61
C ILE A 141 -3.86 9.26 -11.97
N ILE A 142 -4.43 9.11 -13.18
CA ILE A 142 -4.98 7.83 -13.63
C ILE A 142 -3.91 6.73 -13.70
N ILE A 143 -2.69 7.07 -14.10
CA ILE A 143 -1.58 6.11 -14.09
C ILE A 143 -1.35 5.57 -12.69
N ASN A 144 -1.35 6.41 -11.66
CA ASN A 144 -1.25 5.92 -10.27
C ASN A 144 -2.39 4.96 -9.90
N VAL A 145 -3.63 5.26 -10.32
CA VAL A 145 -4.76 4.33 -10.10
C VAL A 145 -4.56 3.01 -10.83
N LEU A 146 -4.00 3.02 -12.05
CA LEU A 146 -3.62 1.81 -12.76
C LEU A 146 -2.54 1.02 -12.02
N PHE A 147 -1.57 1.68 -11.40
CA PHE A 147 -0.57 1.01 -10.56
C PHE A 147 -1.20 0.34 -9.34
N ILE A 148 -2.16 1.00 -8.68
CA ILE A 148 -2.90 0.41 -7.54
C ILE A 148 -3.65 -0.84 -7.98
N THR A 149 -4.46 -0.76 -9.03
CA THR A 149 -5.25 -1.91 -9.49
C THR A 149 -4.36 -3.02 -10.04
N PHE A 150 -3.28 -2.67 -10.74
CA PHE A 150 -2.28 -3.63 -11.20
C PHE A 150 -1.60 -4.34 -10.02
N GLY A 151 -1.25 -3.62 -8.95
CA GLY A 151 -0.70 -4.20 -7.72
C GLY A 151 -1.65 -5.24 -7.09
N GLN A 152 -2.95 -4.97 -7.08
CA GLN A 152 -3.96 -5.92 -6.60
C GLN A 152 -3.99 -7.20 -7.46
N VAL A 153 -3.97 -7.06 -8.79
CA VAL A 153 -3.94 -8.20 -9.72
C VAL A 153 -2.68 -9.04 -9.51
N VAL A 154 -1.52 -8.39 -9.37
CA VAL A 154 -0.25 -9.07 -9.10
C VAL A 154 -0.31 -9.82 -7.76
N ALA A 155 -0.87 -9.22 -6.72
CA ALA A 155 -1.04 -9.88 -5.43
C ALA A 155 -1.92 -11.13 -5.52
N TYR A 156 -3.05 -11.07 -6.25
CA TYR A 156 -3.89 -12.24 -6.47
C TYR A 156 -3.22 -13.31 -7.31
N ALA A 157 -2.47 -12.93 -8.34
CA ALA A 157 -1.73 -13.89 -9.16
C ALA A 157 -0.65 -14.62 -8.35
N ILE A 158 0.09 -13.89 -7.50
CA ILE A 158 1.10 -14.49 -6.61
C ILE A 158 0.42 -15.37 -5.56
N GLY A 159 -0.65 -14.89 -4.92
CA GLY A 159 -1.41 -15.67 -3.95
C GLY A 159 -1.96 -16.97 -4.54
N ALA A 160 -2.52 -16.93 -5.75
CA ALA A 160 -2.99 -18.12 -6.47
C ALA A 160 -1.84 -19.09 -6.79
N GLY A 161 -0.69 -18.58 -7.25
CA GLY A 161 0.48 -19.40 -7.55
C GLY A 161 1.10 -20.08 -6.33
N LEU A 162 1.03 -19.42 -5.16
CA LEU A 162 1.61 -19.92 -3.90
C LEU A 162 0.61 -20.65 -3.01
N THR A 163 -0.66 -20.79 -3.42
CA THR A 163 -1.73 -21.37 -2.58
C THR A 163 -1.42 -22.80 -2.10
N HIS A 164 -0.69 -23.59 -2.89
CA HIS A 164 -0.32 -24.97 -2.54
C HIS A 164 1.07 -25.11 -1.91
N VAL A 165 1.80 -24.01 -1.73
CA VAL A 165 3.13 -24.00 -1.12
C VAL A 165 2.99 -23.84 0.39
N HIS A 166 3.60 -24.76 1.16
CA HIS A 166 3.58 -24.69 2.62
C HIS A 166 4.26 -23.40 3.10
N GLY A 167 3.52 -22.57 3.86
CA GLY A 167 3.98 -21.24 4.27
C GLY A 167 4.00 -20.18 3.16
N GLY A 168 3.42 -20.45 2.00
CA GLY A 168 3.42 -19.55 0.83
C GLY A 168 2.64 -18.24 1.02
N TRP A 169 1.96 -18.06 2.16
CA TRP A 169 1.32 -16.81 2.54
C TRP A 169 2.29 -15.80 3.18
N ARG A 170 3.45 -16.26 3.67
CA ARG A 170 4.47 -15.41 4.31
C ARG A 170 5.23 -14.55 3.32
#